data_AF-A0A4Q7Q5D5-F1
#
_entry.id   AF-A0A4Q7Q5D5-F1
#
_cell.length_a   1.000
_cell.length_b   1.000
_cell.length_c   1.000
_cell.angle_alpha   90.00
_cell.angle_beta   90.00
_cell.angle_gamma   90.00
#
_symmetry.space_group_name_H-M   'P 1'
#
loop_
_entity.id
_entity.type
_entity.pdbx_description
1 polymer ?
#
loop_
_entity_poly.entity_id
_entity_poly.type
_entity_poly.pdbx_seq_one_letter_code
_entity_poly.pdbx_strand_id
1 'polypeptide(L)'
;MAVITLFLTNPSKEDYEVIFVHPHVKTAENLNKHYQLEHINFFLFSTYTPIVAEEYGKTRLGILGNFFTISDGQFDYPKWLKLFN
;
A
#
# COMPACT_ATOMS: atom_id res chain seq x y z
N MET A 1 13.06 9.39 -20.96
CA MET A 1 11.97 10.27 -20.49
C MET A 1 10.92 9.51 -19.67
N ALA A 2 10.24 8.49 -20.23
CA ALA A 2 9.15 7.78 -19.53
C ALA A 2 9.52 7.15 -18.17
N VAL A 3 10.72 6.54 -18.05
CA VAL A 3 11.18 5.91 -16.81
C VAL A 3 11.38 6.93 -15.68
N ILE A 4 11.92 8.11 -15.99
CA ILE A 4 12.12 9.19 -15.01
C ILE A 4 10.77 9.69 -14.51
N THR A 5 9.78 9.81 -15.41
CA THR A 5 8.42 10.20 -15.05
C THR A 5 7.76 9.18 -14.13
N LEU A 6 7.96 7.88 -14.38
CA LEU A 6 7.44 6.80 -13.51
C LEU A 6 8.00 6.89 -12.09
N PHE A 7 9.29 7.18 -11.95
CA PHE A 7 9.92 7.39 -10.64
C PHE A 7 9.37 8.61 -9.91
N LEU A 8 9.31 9.75 -10.59
CA LEU A 8 8.87 11.01 -9.99
C LEU A 8 7.37 11.01 -9.64
N THR A 9 6.61 10.11 -10.24
CA THR A 9 5.18 9.96 -9.97
C THR A 9 4.88 8.73 -9.14
N ASN A 10 5.87 7.96 -8.69
CA ASN A 10 5.57 6.84 -7.79
C ASN A 10 5.01 7.42 -6.48
N PRO A 11 3.78 7.05 -6.08
CA PRO A 11 3.19 7.61 -4.87
C PRO A 11 4.02 7.25 -3.65
N SER A 12 3.96 8.10 -2.64
CA SER A 12 4.67 7.96 -1.38
C SER A 12 3.85 7.20 -0.34
N LYS A 13 4.46 6.93 0.81
CA LYS A 13 3.73 6.39 1.97
C LYS A 13 2.69 7.39 2.47
N GLU A 14 3.03 8.67 2.49
CA GLU A 14 2.15 9.76 2.90
C GLU A 14 0.92 9.82 1.99
N ASP A 15 1.10 9.64 0.67
CA ASP A 15 -0.01 9.57 -0.29
C ASP A 15 -0.94 8.38 -0.01
N TYR A 16 -0.38 7.24 0.38
CA TYR A 16 -1.14 6.06 0.78
C TYR A 16 -1.95 6.32 2.06
N GLU A 17 -1.33 6.94 3.07
CA GLU A 17 -1.99 7.23 4.35
C GLU A 17 -3.20 8.15 4.16
N VAL A 18 -3.12 9.15 3.27
CA VAL A 18 -4.25 10.02 2.93
C VAL A 18 -5.47 9.22 2.48
N ILE A 19 -5.29 8.25 1.57
CA ILE A 19 -6.40 7.45 1.01
C ILE A 19 -6.82 6.28 1.91
N PHE A 20 -5.93 5.78 2.75
CA PHE A 20 -6.23 4.70 3.68
C PHE A 20 -7.08 5.22 4.85
N VAL A 21 -6.82 6.45 5.30
CA VAL A 21 -7.52 7.10 6.42
C VAL A 21 -8.85 7.74 6.00
N HIS A 22 -8.98 8.20 4.75
CA HIS A 22 -10.11 9.04 4.32
C HIS A 22 -11.53 8.41 4.27
N PRO A 23 -11.78 7.08 4.15
CA PRO A 23 -13.16 6.58 4.12
C PRO A 23 -13.77 6.34 5.51
N HIS A 24 -12.97 6.24 6.57
CA HIS A 24 -13.43 5.79 7.90
C HIS A 24 -12.78 6.55 9.05
N VAL A 25 -12.95 7.87 9.08
CA VAL A 25 -12.33 8.78 10.07
C VAL A 25 -12.58 8.38 11.54
N LYS A 26 -13.61 7.58 11.87
CA LYS A 26 -13.84 7.05 13.23
C LYS A 26 -13.15 5.71 13.54
N THR A 27 -12.88 4.87 12.53
CA THR A 27 -12.20 3.57 12.71
C THR A 27 -10.68 3.74 12.54
N ALA A 28 -10.27 4.70 11.71
CA ALA A 28 -8.89 5.00 11.39
C ALA A 28 -8.09 5.54 12.57
N GLU A 29 -8.67 6.29 13.53
CA GLU A 29 -7.92 6.71 14.73
C GLU A 29 -7.53 5.54 15.65
N ASN A 30 -8.33 4.47 15.71
CA ASN A 30 -8.01 3.26 16.47
C ASN A 30 -7.10 2.31 15.69
N LEU A 31 -7.29 2.19 14.36
CA LEU A 31 -6.38 1.42 13.49
C LEU A 31 -5.00 2.08 13.42
N ASN A 32 -4.91 3.41 13.30
CA ASN A 32 -3.66 4.17 13.15
C ASN A 32 -2.68 3.95 14.31
N LYS A 33 -3.14 3.50 15.49
CA LYS A 33 -2.25 3.19 16.62
C LYS A 33 -1.70 1.77 16.60
N HIS A 34 -2.24 0.86 15.80
CA HIS A 34 -1.93 -0.59 15.89
C HIS A 34 -1.72 -1.30 14.55
N TYR A 35 -1.66 -0.59 13.42
CA TYR A 35 -1.32 -1.22 12.14
C TYR A 35 0.13 -0.97 11.76
N GLN A 36 0.76 -2.00 11.18
CA GLN A 36 2.04 -1.88 10.50
C GLN A 36 1.77 -1.70 9.00
N LEU A 37 2.64 -0.98 8.30
CA LEU A 37 2.54 -0.87 6.85
C LEU A 37 3.75 -1.54 6.23
N GLU A 38 3.50 -2.62 5.52
CA GLU A 38 4.48 -3.22 4.63
C GLU A 38 4.53 -2.39 3.35
N HIS A 39 5.71 -1.85 3.07
CA HIS A 39 5.96 -1.03 1.90
C HIS A 39 7.18 -1.55 1.15
N ILE A 40 6.97 -2.03 -0.07
CA ILE A 40 8.04 -2.56 -0.93
C ILE A 40 8.17 -1.63 -2.13
N ASN A 41 9.37 -1.04 -2.30
CA ASN A 41 9.70 -0.18 -3.43
C ASN A 41 10.37 -1.01 -4.53
N PHE A 42 9.77 -0.99 -5.72
CA PHE A 42 10.38 -1.49 -6.95
C PHE A 42 10.85 -0.31 -7.79
N PHE A 43 11.60 -0.61 -8.86
CA PHE A 43 12.15 0.41 -9.76
C PHE A 43 11.07 1.29 -10.42
N LEU A 44 9.85 0.78 -10.66
CA LEU A 44 8.81 1.52 -11.39
C LEU A 44 7.50 1.71 -10.63
N PHE A 45 7.36 1.05 -9.48
CA PHE A 45 6.13 1.01 -8.71
C PHE A 45 6.45 0.62 -7.27
N SER A 46 5.48 0.76 -6.37
CA SER A 46 5.56 0.27 -5.00
C SER A 46 4.32 -0.53 -4.62
N THR A 47 4.42 -1.33 -3.57
CA THR A 47 3.25 -1.99 -2.98
C THR A 47 3.08 -1.62 -1.53
N TYR A 48 1.83 -1.43 -1.12
CA TYR A 48 1.45 -1.03 0.23
C TYR A 48 0.44 -2.04 0.77
N THR A 49 0.81 -2.72 1.86
CA THR A 49 -0.07 -3.66 2.53
C THR A 49 -0.17 -3.31 4.00
N PRO A 50 -1.34 -2.88 4.49
CA PRO A 50 -1.53 -2.65 5.91
C PRO A 50 -1.65 -4.01 6.60
N ILE A 51 -0.97 -4.17 7.74
CA ILE A 51 -1.04 -5.34 8.60
C ILE A 51 -1.73 -4.90 9.90
N VAL A 52 -2.88 -5.50 10.19
CA VAL A 52 -3.71 -5.16 11.35
C VAL A 52 -3.94 -6.43 12.13
N ALA A 53 -3.57 -6.46 13.41
CA ALA A 53 -3.74 -7.65 14.26
C ALA A 53 -3.17 -8.95 13.61
N GLU A 54 -1.98 -8.87 13.03
CA GLU A 54 -1.28 -9.96 12.31
C GLU A 54 -1.91 -10.39 10.97
N GLU A 55 -2.93 -9.67 10.50
CA GLU A 55 -3.62 -9.99 9.25
C GLU A 55 -3.30 -8.97 8.16
N TYR A 56 -2.99 -9.48 6.96
CA TYR A 56 -2.75 -8.65 5.78
C TYR A 56 -4.06 -8.07 5.26
N GLY A 57 -4.18 -6.75 5.25
CA GLY A 57 -5.27 -6.05 4.57
C GLY A 57 -5.06 -6.00 3.05
N LYS A 58 -5.83 -5.11 2.39
CA LYS A 58 -5.80 -4.97 0.94
C LYS A 58 -4.46 -4.42 0.46
N THR A 59 -3.73 -5.19 -0.35
CA THR A 59 -2.51 -4.70 -1.00
C THR A 59 -2.86 -3.76 -2.14
N ARG A 60 -2.24 -2.57 -2.14
CA ARG A 60 -2.33 -1.60 -3.23
C ARG A 60 -1.01 -1.47 -3.97
N LEU A 61 -1.08 -1.49 -5.29
CA LEU A 61 -0.01 -1.12 -6.21
C LEU A 61 -0.01 0.40 -6.40
N GLY A 62 1.07 1.06 -6.01
CA GLY A 62 1.36 2.45 -6.30
C GLY A 62 2.11 2.58 -7.63
N ILE A 63 1.54 3.30 -8.59
CA ILE A 63 2.19 3.58 -9.88
C ILE A 63 1.56 4.84 -10.50
N LEU A 64 2.37 5.71 -11.10
CA LEU A 64 1.90 6.92 -11.80
C LEU A 64 0.96 7.81 -10.96
N GLY A 65 1.24 7.95 -9.66
CA GLY A 65 0.49 8.79 -8.72
C GLY A 65 -0.85 8.19 -8.29
N ASN A 66 -1.11 6.93 -8.66
CA ASN A 66 -2.38 6.26 -8.41
C ASN A 66 -2.16 4.98 -7.61
N PHE A 67 -3.24 4.55 -6.94
CA PHE A 67 -3.26 3.30 -6.19
C PHE A 67 -4.30 2.34 -6.76
N PHE A 68 -3.87 1.13 -7.09
CA PHE A 68 -4.73 0.07 -7.59
C PHE A 68 -4.75 -1.09 -6.62
N THR A 69 -5.93 -1.54 -6.20
CA THR A 69 -6.05 -2.75 -5.37
C THR A 69 -5.66 -3.97 -6.20
N ILE A 70 -4.68 -4.73 -5.73
CA ILE A 70 -4.20 -5.97 -6.37
C ILE A 70 -4.45 -7.20 -5.51
N SER A 71 -5.00 -7.01 -4.31
CA SER A 71 -5.41 -8.07 -3.38
C SER A 71 -6.55 -7.57 -2.51
N ASP A 72 -7.49 -8.47 -2.22
CA ASP A 72 -8.62 -8.21 -1.31
C ASP A 72 -8.27 -8.39 0.18
N GLY A 73 -7.05 -8.85 0.50
CA GLY A 73 -6.57 -9.08 1.87
C GLY A 73 -6.93 -10.47 2.42
N GLN A 74 -6.55 -10.71 3.68
CA GLN A 74 -6.76 -11.81 4.65
C GLN A 74 -6.65 -13.28 4.17
N PHE A 75 -6.67 -13.57 2.87
CA PHE A 75 -6.34 -14.86 2.25
C PHE A 75 -5.64 -14.71 0.89
N ASP A 76 -5.70 -13.52 0.28
CA ASP A 76 -5.20 -13.27 -1.07
C ASP A 76 -3.96 -12.37 -1.11
N TYR A 77 -3.14 -12.33 -0.05
CA TYR A 77 -1.85 -11.62 -0.12
C TYR A 77 -1.08 -12.10 -1.37
N PRO A 78 -0.64 -11.19 -2.26
CA PRO A 78 -0.07 -11.60 -3.53
C PRO A 78 1.15 -12.50 -3.30
N LYS A 79 1.04 -13.78 -3.68
CA LYS A 79 2.07 -14.80 -3.38
C LYS A 79 3.47 -14.40 -3.87
N TRP A 80 3.55 -13.65 -4.97
CA TRP A 80 4.81 -13.17 -5.53
C TRP A 80 5.49 -12.12 -4.64
N LEU A 81 4.75 -11.37 -3.82
CA LEU A 81 5.33 -10.40 -2.88
C LEU A 81 6.06 -11.08 -1.71
N LYS A 82 5.72 -12.34 -1.38
CA LYS A 82 6.44 -13.13 -0.36
C LYS A 82 7.92 -13.35 -0.69
N LEU A 83 8.34 -13.10 -1.92
CA LEU A 83 9.74 -13.20 -2.33
C LEU A 83 10.55 -11.95 -1.98
N PHE A 84 9.88 -10.85 -1.62
CA PHE A 84 10.47 -9.52 -1.43
C PHE A 84 10.26 -8.95 -0.02
N ASN A 85 9.59 -9.71 0.86
CA ASN A 85 9.25 -9.36 2.23
C ASN A 85 9.95 -10.32 3.19
#